data_AF-S7ZWF2-F1
#
_entry.id   AF-S7ZWF2-F1
#
_cell.length_a   1.000
_cell.length_b   1.000
_cell.length_c   1.000
_cell.angle_alpha   90.00
_cell.angle_beta   90.00
_cell.angle_gamma   90.00
#
_symmetry.space_group_name_H-M   'P 1'
#
loop_
_entity.id
_entity.type
_entity.pdbx_description
1 polymer ?
#
loop_
_entity_poly.entity_id
_entity_poly.type
_entity_poly.pdbx_seq_one_letter_code
_entity_poly.pdbx_strand_id
1 'polypeptide(L)'
;MWIAHFAPSLVLSRFAPATPLWALAFAGALPDFLHFGLTLVGLESSHASHGSSTLEYMGIEFKGSSTNCFPYSATYPYTHSTAGQLIVATVFAALITLSYRLSLVSFATLVLATLSHLPLDMAINRDESNINSAQYRRPIWKRHDVPLFDYPWGTFISDLGIFLFAVLFHARTVYPPEQHGSNMGIPVIPVEERKDMTFGYMMLLVAAVGTQAHFSFFGGEVEQDNIVKGGLFMAELVGFAYVLHLLQWYTTVDLRKPEEEEKKNN
;
A
#
# COMPACT_ATOMS: atom_id res chain seq x y z
N MET A 1 6.47 2.17 6.29
CA MET A 1 6.42 2.29 4.82
C MET A 1 5.06 2.87 4.49
N TRP A 2 4.89 3.54 3.36
CA TRP A 2 3.60 4.13 2.98
C TRP A 2 3.14 3.68 1.61
N ILE A 3 3.66 4.30 0.55
CA ILE A 3 3.20 3.98 -0.81
C ILE A 3 3.57 2.56 -1.25
N ALA A 4 4.60 1.97 -0.65
CA ALA A 4 5.06 0.63 -0.97
C ALA A 4 4.04 -0.46 -0.62
N HIS A 5 3.14 -0.23 0.33
CA HIS A 5 2.05 -1.17 0.66
C HIS A 5 1.05 -1.33 -0.49
N PHE A 6 1.02 -0.39 -1.44
CA PHE A 6 0.21 -0.49 -2.65
C PHE A 6 0.91 -1.22 -3.80
N ALA A 7 2.23 -1.42 -3.74
CA ALA A 7 3.00 -2.08 -4.80
C ALA A 7 2.49 -3.51 -5.10
N PRO A 8 2.17 -4.35 -4.09
CA PRO A 8 1.66 -5.70 -4.33
C PRO A 8 0.33 -5.72 -5.10
N SER A 9 -0.52 -4.70 -4.97
CA SER A 9 -1.77 -4.63 -5.73
C SER A 9 -1.56 -4.54 -7.24
N LEU A 10 -0.53 -3.80 -7.67
CA LEU A 10 -0.16 -3.62 -9.08
C LEU A 10 0.42 -4.91 -9.67
N VAL A 11 1.12 -5.70 -8.85
CA VAL A 11 1.63 -7.01 -9.28
C VAL A 11 0.52 -8.06 -9.28
N LEU A 12 -0.31 -8.09 -8.23
CA LEU A 12 -1.34 -9.11 -8.02
C LEU A 12 -2.56 -8.95 -8.93
N SER A 13 -2.84 -7.74 -9.41
CA SER A 13 -3.91 -7.49 -10.40
C SER A 13 -3.71 -8.31 -11.66
N ARG A 14 -2.47 -8.70 -11.97
CA ARG A 14 -2.12 -9.60 -13.08
C ARG A 14 -2.78 -10.97 -12.97
N PHE A 15 -2.85 -11.50 -11.75
CA PHE A 15 -3.31 -12.86 -11.47
C PHE A 15 -4.82 -12.91 -11.20
N ALA A 16 -5.41 -11.79 -10.80
CA ALA A 16 -6.84 -11.66 -10.56
C ALA A 16 -7.42 -10.43 -11.27
N PRO A 17 -7.45 -10.41 -12.61
CA PRO A 17 -7.87 -9.23 -13.40
C PRO A 17 -9.33 -8.81 -13.16
N ALA A 18 -10.18 -9.74 -12.70
CA ALA A 18 -11.55 -9.45 -12.32
C ALA A 18 -11.68 -8.72 -10.97
N THR A 19 -10.61 -8.70 -10.16
CA THR A 19 -10.62 -8.00 -8.87
C THR A 19 -10.38 -6.51 -9.10
N PRO A 20 -11.24 -5.62 -8.57
CA PRO A 20 -11.02 -4.19 -8.67
C PRO A 20 -9.67 -3.78 -8.08
N LEU A 21 -8.92 -2.92 -8.79
CA LEU A 21 -7.58 -2.51 -8.38
C LEU A 21 -7.62 -1.75 -7.04
N TRP A 22 -8.69 -0.99 -6.78
CA TRP A 22 -8.90 -0.32 -5.51
C TRP A 22 -9.00 -1.29 -4.33
N ALA A 23 -9.60 -2.47 -4.53
CA ALA A 23 -9.77 -3.45 -3.47
C ALA A 23 -8.44 -4.15 -3.16
N LEU A 24 -7.65 -4.46 -4.19
CA LEU A 24 -6.28 -4.96 -4.01
C LEU A 24 -5.37 -3.91 -3.37
N ALA A 25 -5.49 -2.64 -3.78
CA ALA A 25 -4.75 -1.52 -3.22
C ALA A 25 -5.07 -1.33 -1.73
N PHE A 26 -6.37 -1.27 -1.40
CA PHE A 26 -6.83 -1.13 -0.03
C PHE A 26 -6.46 -2.35 0.82
N ALA A 27 -6.49 -3.56 0.27
CA ALA A 27 -6.02 -4.76 0.98
C ALA A 27 -4.58 -4.62 1.48
N GLY A 28 -3.66 -4.13 0.65
CA GLY A 28 -2.26 -3.92 1.04
C GLY A 28 -2.07 -2.87 2.14
N ALA A 29 -2.91 -1.84 2.15
CA ALA A 29 -2.93 -0.77 3.15
C ALA A 29 -3.87 -1.04 4.36
N LEU A 30 -4.58 -2.17 4.36
CA LEU A 30 -5.62 -2.47 5.34
C LEU A 30 -5.08 -2.55 6.78
N PRO A 31 -3.90 -3.14 7.04
CA PRO A 31 -3.32 -3.15 8.39
C PRO A 31 -3.11 -1.74 8.96
N ASP A 32 -2.54 -0.82 8.18
CA ASP A 32 -2.36 0.58 8.58
C ASP A 32 -3.69 1.30 8.82
N PHE A 33 -4.64 1.14 7.89
CA PHE A 33 -5.96 1.77 8.02
C PHE A 33 -6.66 1.33 9.31
N LEU A 34 -6.62 0.04 9.62
CA LEU A 34 -7.16 -0.48 10.86
C LEU A 34 -6.34 -0.04 12.07
N HIS A 35 -5.02 0.06 11.97
CA HIS A 35 -4.18 0.55 13.06
C HIS A 35 -4.58 1.97 13.46
N PHE A 36 -4.75 2.87 12.49
CA PHE A 36 -5.24 4.22 12.77
C PHE A 36 -6.66 4.19 13.36
N GLY A 37 -7.57 3.41 12.78
CA GLY A 37 -8.93 3.26 13.31
C GLY A 37 -8.96 2.77 14.76
N LEU A 38 -8.14 1.77 15.11
CA LEU A 38 -8.03 1.24 16.46
C LEU A 38 -7.31 2.19 17.41
N THR A 39 -6.37 2.99 16.92
CA THR A 39 -5.71 4.05 17.68
C THR A 39 -6.70 5.16 18.04
N LEU A 40 -7.60 5.54 17.12
CA LEU A 40 -8.66 6.53 17.39
C LEU A 40 -9.62 6.11 18.51
N VAL A 41 -9.87 4.81 18.67
CA VAL A 41 -10.72 4.25 19.73
C VAL A 41 -9.94 3.77 20.96
N GLY A 42 -8.61 3.94 20.97
CA GLY A 42 -7.74 3.58 22.09
C GLY A 42 -7.49 2.07 22.29
N LEU A 43 -7.69 1.25 21.26
CA LEU A 43 -7.40 -0.19 21.27
C LEU A 43 -5.96 -0.51 20.84
N GLU A 44 -5.33 0.38 20.08
CA GLU A 44 -3.90 0.35 19.75
C GLU A 44 -3.30 1.73 20.07
N SER A 45 -1.97 1.82 20.14
CA SER A 45 -1.29 3.07 20.51
C SER A 45 -0.06 3.33 19.66
N SER A 46 0.18 4.60 19.35
CA SER A 46 1.46 5.10 18.86
C SER A 46 2.11 5.91 19.97
N HIS A 47 3.42 5.78 20.12
CA HIS A 47 4.25 6.40 21.14
C HIS A 47 5.35 7.22 20.48
N ALA A 48 5.88 8.21 21.20
CA ALA A 48 7.13 8.85 20.83
C ALA A 48 8.29 7.96 21.30
N SER A 49 9.25 7.66 20.42
CA SER A 49 10.48 6.96 20.76
C SER A 49 11.61 7.98 20.93
N HIS A 50 11.89 8.35 22.19
CA HIS A 50 12.95 9.30 22.53
C HIS A 50 14.35 8.71 22.30
N GLY A 51 14.79 8.73 21.04
CA GLY A 51 16.16 8.42 20.64
C GLY A 51 16.48 9.08 19.31
N SER A 52 17.43 10.01 19.28
CA SER A 52 18.00 10.48 18.01
C SER A 52 19.04 9.48 17.54
N SER A 53 18.85 8.89 16.36
CA SER A 53 19.91 8.13 15.70
C SER A 53 20.92 9.12 15.09
N THR A 54 22.21 8.97 15.38
CA THR A 54 23.28 9.69 14.71
C THR A 54 24.17 8.69 13.98
N LEU A 55 24.41 8.94 12.69
CA LEU A 55 25.36 8.18 11.87
C LEU A 55 26.46 9.14 11.42
N GLU A 56 27.71 8.79 11.66
CA GLU A 56 28.84 9.47 11.03
C GLU A 56 29.30 8.64 9.83
N TYR A 57 29.26 9.23 8.64
CA TYR A 57 29.74 8.58 7.42
C TYR A 57 30.63 9.55 6.63
N MET A 58 31.86 9.12 6.34
CA MET A 58 32.87 9.94 5.64
C MET A 58 33.11 11.31 6.30
N GLY A 59 33.06 11.39 7.64
CA GLY A 59 33.25 12.64 8.39
C GLY A 59 32.06 13.62 8.33
N ILE A 60 30.92 13.18 7.78
CA ILE A 60 29.66 13.93 7.81
C ILE A 60 28.74 13.28 8.85
N GLU A 61 28.31 14.07 9.84
CA GLU A 61 27.33 13.65 10.83
C GLU A 61 25.92 13.78 10.26
N PHE A 62 25.24 12.64 10.09
CA PHE A 62 23.84 12.56 9.72
C PHE A 62 23.01 12.36 10.98
N LYS A 63 22.35 13.43 11.43
CA LYS A 63 21.30 13.34 12.45
C LYS A 63 20.05 12.75 11.81
N GLY A 64 19.72 11.52 12.19
CA GLY A 64 18.45 10.91 11.87
C GLY A 64 17.34 11.74 12.49
N SER A 65 16.17 11.75 11.84
CA SER A 65 14.98 12.17 12.55
C SER A 65 14.86 11.23 13.74
N SER A 66 14.63 11.76 14.93
CA SER A 66 14.22 10.89 16.03
C SER A 66 13.06 10.03 15.52
N THR A 67 13.08 8.73 15.79
CA THR A 67 11.98 7.81 15.45
C THR A 67 10.65 8.16 16.15
N ASN A 68 10.57 9.34 16.77
CA ASN A 68 9.41 10.11 17.24
C ASN A 68 8.37 10.46 16.15
N CYS A 69 8.52 10.00 14.92
CA CYS A 69 7.50 10.22 13.90
C CYS A 69 6.39 9.18 14.06
N PHE A 70 5.15 9.64 14.16
CA PHE A 70 3.98 8.80 14.00
C PHE A 70 4.03 8.14 12.59
N PRO A 71 3.81 6.81 12.42
CA PRO A 71 3.37 5.80 13.41
C PRO A 71 4.45 4.81 13.87
N TYR A 72 5.74 5.12 13.71
CA TYR A 72 6.83 4.12 13.72
C TYR A 72 7.16 3.49 15.07
N SER A 73 6.83 4.16 16.17
CA SER A 73 6.86 3.56 17.50
C SER A 73 5.42 3.30 17.91
N ALA A 74 4.93 2.09 17.72
CA ALA A 74 3.55 1.75 18.03
C ALA A 74 3.42 0.36 18.64
N THR A 75 2.38 0.19 19.44
CA THR A 75 1.94 -1.08 20.02
C THR A 75 0.67 -1.51 19.28
N TYR A 76 0.83 -2.43 18.34
CA TYR A 76 -0.24 -2.88 17.42
C TYR A 76 -0.44 -4.41 17.45
N PRO A 77 -0.86 -4.98 18.59
CA PRO A 77 -0.97 -6.42 18.76
C PRO A 77 -2.02 -7.08 17.84
N TYR A 78 -2.97 -6.29 17.31
CA TYR A 78 -4.07 -6.81 16.52
C TYR A 78 -3.85 -6.60 15.02
N THR A 79 -3.40 -5.43 14.60
CA THR A 79 -3.36 -5.08 13.16
C THR A 79 -2.08 -5.55 12.48
N HIS A 80 -0.99 -5.67 13.23
CA HIS A 80 0.34 -6.00 12.70
C HIS A 80 0.94 -7.29 13.26
N SER A 81 0.16 -8.08 14.02
CA SER A 81 0.54 -9.46 14.32
C SER A 81 0.24 -10.38 13.13
N THR A 82 1.02 -11.45 12.95
CA THR A 82 0.78 -12.41 11.85
C THR A 82 -0.62 -13.00 11.90
N ALA A 83 -1.10 -13.36 13.10
CA ALA A 83 -2.44 -13.90 13.29
C ALA A 83 -3.51 -12.85 12.99
N GLY A 84 -3.33 -11.62 13.47
CA GLY A 84 -4.25 -10.52 13.25
C GLY A 84 -4.38 -10.14 11.77
N GLN A 85 -3.26 -9.99 11.07
CA GLN A 85 -3.26 -9.75 9.62
C GLN A 85 -3.93 -10.89 8.85
N LEU A 86 -3.70 -12.15 9.22
CA LEU A 86 -4.37 -13.29 8.56
C LEU A 86 -5.89 -13.25 8.75
N ILE A 87 -6.37 -12.93 9.96
CA ILE A 87 -7.81 -12.81 10.25
C ILE A 87 -8.40 -11.66 9.42
N VAL A 88 -7.80 -10.48 9.49
CA VAL A 88 -8.22 -9.29 8.74
C VAL A 88 -8.24 -9.56 7.24
N ALA A 89 -7.17 -10.15 6.70
CA ALA A 89 -7.02 -10.51 5.30
C ALA A 89 -8.16 -11.44 4.84
N THR A 90 -8.43 -12.49 5.63
CA THR A 90 -9.45 -13.49 5.32
C THR A 90 -10.85 -12.89 5.33
N VAL A 91 -11.18 -12.08 6.35
CA VAL A 91 -12.49 -11.43 6.47
C VAL A 91 -12.70 -10.43 5.34
N PHE A 92 -11.73 -9.55 5.08
CA PHE A 92 -11.82 -8.57 4.00
C PHE A 92 -11.94 -9.25 2.63
N ALA A 93 -11.10 -10.24 2.35
CA ALA A 93 -11.15 -10.98 1.11
C ALA A 93 -12.50 -11.69 0.93
N ALA A 94 -13.04 -12.33 1.97
CA ALA A 94 -14.35 -12.99 1.90
C ALA A 94 -15.46 -11.99 1.59
N LEU A 95 -15.49 -10.84 2.26
CA LEU A 95 -16.51 -9.81 2.04
C LEU A 95 -16.47 -9.28 0.60
N ILE A 96 -15.28 -8.95 0.08
CA ILE A 96 -15.13 -8.46 -1.30
C ILE A 96 -15.46 -9.55 -2.31
N THR A 97 -14.95 -10.76 -2.13
CA THR A 97 -15.22 -11.89 -3.03
C THR A 97 -16.71 -12.22 -3.08
N LEU A 98 -17.43 -12.22 -1.96
CA LEU A 98 -18.87 -12.46 -1.93
C LEU A 98 -19.66 -11.30 -2.55
N SER A 99 -19.30 -10.06 -2.23
CA SER A 99 -20.01 -8.86 -2.71
C SER A 99 -19.89 -8.69 -4.23
N TYR A 100 -18.72 -8.99 -4.79
CA TYR A 100 -18.45 -8.89 -6.23
C TYR A 100 -18.56 -10.23 -6.97
N ARG A 101 -18.95 -11.31 -6.28
CA ARG A 101 -19.03 -12.69 -6.82
C ARG A 101 -17.76 -13.12 -7.54
N LEU A 102 -16.60 -12.83 -6.94
CA LEU A 102 -15.28 -13.09 -7.53
C LEU A 102 -14.86 -14.56 -7.37
N SER A 103 -13.83 -14.96 -8.12
CA SER A 103 -13.25 -16.30 -8.04
C SER A 103 -12.42 -16.53 -6.77
N LEU A 104 -12.12 -17.79 -6.46
CA LEU A 104 -11.18 -18.15 -5.38
C LEU A 104 -9.76 -17.61 -5.61
N VAL A 105 -9.36 -17.40 -6.87
CA VAL A 105 -8.08 -16.75 -7.20
C VAL A 105 -8.09 -15.30 -6.71
N SER A 106 -9.20 -14.58 -6.90
CA SER A 106 -9.38 -13.21 -6.42
C SER A 106 -9.31 -13.14 -4.90
N PHE A 107 -9.98 -14.06 -4.21
CA PHE A 107 -9.87 -14.22 -2.76
C PHE A 107 -8.42 -14.39 -2.31
N ALA A 108 -7.69 -15.34 -2.92
CA ALA A 108 -6.29 -15.59 -2.59
C ALA A 108 -5.40 -14.37 -2.85
N THR A 109 -5.61 -13.64 -3.95
CA THR A 109 -4.85 -12.41 -4.22
C THR A 109 -5.13 -11.29 -3.21
N LEU A 110 -6.37 -11.14 -2.72
CA LEU A 110 -6.69 -10.17 -1.67
C LEU A 110 -6.03 -10.54 -0.34
N VAL A 111 -6.01 -11.83 0.00
CA VAL A 111 -5.30 -12.33 1.18
C VAL A 111 -3.80 -12.06 1.05
N LEU A 112 -3.20 -12.40 -0.08
CA LEU A 112 -1.78 -12.16 -0.34
C LEU A 112 -1.43 -10.67 -0.37
N ALA A 113 -2.29 -9.82 -0.93
CA ALA A 113 -2.11 -8.38 -0.91
C ALA A 113 -2.06 -7.86 0.53
N THR A 114 -2.97 -8.30 1.39
CA THR A 114 -2.95 -7.92 2.81
C THR A 114 -1.71 -8.46 3.53
N LEU A 115 -1.39 -9.74 3.35
CA LEU A 115 -0.25 -10.39 4.02
C LEU A 115 1.12 -9.89 3.53
N SER A 116 1.19 -9.27 2.36
CA SER A 116 2.41 -8.63 1.85
C SER A 116 2.90 -7.49 2.75
N HIS A 117 2.03 -6.99 3.63
CA HIS A 117 2.38 -6.02 4.65
C HIS A 117 3.44 -6.57 5.61
N LEU A 118 3.35 -7.85 6.02
CA LEU A 118 4.35 -8.49 6.91
C LEU A 118 5.80 -8.42 6.40
N PRO A 119 6.15 -8.93 5.19
CA PRO A 119 7.52 -8.88 4.72
C PRO A 119 8.02 -7.44 4.50
N LEU A 120 7.12 -6.51 4.13
CA LEU A 120 7.44 -5.10 3.99
C LEU A 120 7.78 -4.49 5.36
N ASP A 121 6.96 -4.73 6.38
CA ASP A 121 7.24 -4.30 7.76
C ASP A 121 8.51 -4.92 8.33
N MET A 122 8.76 -6.21 8.08
CA MET A 122 9.96 -6.89 8.54
C MET A 122 11.22 -6.30 7.89
N ALA A 123 11.11 -5.85 6.64
CA ALA A 123 12.21 -5.20 5.94
C ALA A 123 12.52 -3.82 6.51
N ILE A 124 11.50 -3.04 6.90
CA ILE A 124 11.68 -1.60 7.17
C ILE A 124 11.34 -1.15 8.59
N ASN A 125 10.29 -1.66 9.24
CA ASN A 125 9.71 -1.03 10.44
C ASN A 125 9.70 -1.86 11.72
N ARG A 126 9.78 -3.19 11.65
CA ARG A 126 9.44 -4.02 12.81
C ARG A 126 10.59 -4.11 13.82
N ASP A 127 10.60 -3.22 14.81
CA ASP A 127 11.41 -3.33 16.03
C ASP A 127 10.53 -3.76 17.21
N GLU A 128 10.32 -5.07 17.37
CA GLU A 128 9.56 -5.62 18.52
C GLU A 128 10.44 -5.81 19.78
N SER A 129 11.56 -5.09 19.90
CA SER A 129 12.53 -5.30 20.98
C SER A 129 11.98 -5.07 22.39
N ASN A 130 10.80 -4.46 22.54
CA ASN A 130 10.13 -4.26 23.83
C ASN A 130 9.42 -5.52 24.38
N ILE A 131 9.36 -6.64 23.65
CA ILE A 131 8.85 -7.91 24.15
C ILE A 131 10.01 -8.92 24.19
N ASN A 132 10.73 -8.96 25.31
CA ASN A 132 11.72 -9.97 25.69
C ASN A 132 12.71 -10.40 24.57
N SER A 133 13.74 -9.58 24.37
CA SER A 133 15.13 -10.00 24.09
C SER A 133 15.40 -11.10 23.04
N ALA A 134 14.80 -11.05 21.85
CA ALA A 134 15.25 -11.87 20.72
C ALA A 134 15.83 -10.98 19.61
N GLN A 135 17.13 -11.11 19.35
CA GLN A 135 17.91 -10.39 18.33
C GLN A 135 17.33 -10.52 16.89
N TYR A 136 16.48 -11.52 16.65
CA TYR A 136 15.75 -11.77 15.39
C TYR A 136 14.46 -10.95 15.21
N ARG A 137 14.12 -10.07 16.16
CA ARG A 137 12.93 -9.20 16.11
C ARG A 137 13.23 -7.74 15.78
N ARG A 138 14.49 -7.41 15.51
CA ARG A 138 14.89 -6.12 14.96
C ARG A 138 14.73 -6.12 13.43
N PRO A 139 14.42 -4.98 12.80
CA PRO A 139 14.43 -4.85 11.35
C PRO A 139 15.79 -5.28 10.79
N ILE A 140 15.82 -5.84 9.58
CA ILE A 140 17.05 -6.38 8.96
C ILE A 140 18.19 -5.35 8.99
N TRP A 141 17.88 -4.09 8.76
CA TRP A 141 18.86 -2.99 8.76
C TRP A 141 19.40 -2.63 10.15
N LYS A 142 18.59 -2.72 11.21
CA LYS A 142 19.05 -2.54 12.61
C LYS A 142 19.90 -3.70 13.12
N ARG A 143 19.93 -4.84 12.43
CA ARG A 143 20.82 -5.97 12.79
C ARG A 143 22.27 -5.75 12.37
N HIS A 144 22.50 -4.81 11.45
CA HIS A 144 23.80 -4.56 10.84
C HIS A 144 24.33 -3.14 11.08
N ASP A 145 23.75 -2.41 12.05
CA ASP A 145 24.11 -1.01 12.36
C ASP A 145 24.05 -0.08 11.14
N VAL A 146 23.14 -0.35 10.19
CA VAL A 146 22.91 0.51 9.02
C VAL A 146 21.55 1.20 9.21
N PRO A 147 21.50 2.42 9.81
CA PRO A 147 20.26 3.12 10.11
C PRO A 147 19.59 3.74 8.87
N LEU A 148 19.63 3.09 7.71
CA LEU A 148 19.15 3.65 6.42
C LEU A 148 17.72 4.18 6.52
N PHE A 149 16.86 3.47 7.26
CA PHE A 149 15.44 3.81 7.42
C PHE A 149 15.15 4.70 8.64
N ASP A 150 16.16 5.05 9.44
CA ASP A 150 16.05 6.15 10.41
C ASP A 150 16.11 7.53 9.72
N TYR A 151 16.43 7.55 8.42
CA TYR A 151 16.49 8.77 7.63
C TYR A 151 15.28 8.92 6.70
N PRO A 152 14.67 10.13 6.67
CA PRO A 152 13.63 10.48 5.70
C PRO A 152 13.95 10.09 4.26
N TRP A 153 15.19 10.31 3.83
CA TRP A 153 15.61 10.01 2.46
C TRP A 153 15.69 8.51 2.18
N GLY A 154 16.10 7.69 3.16
CA GLY A 154 16.19 6.24 2.98
C GLY A 154 14.80 5.61 2.87
N THR A 155 13.87 6.04 3.74
CA THR A 155 12.46 5.66 3.66
C THR A 155 11.81 6.15 2.37
N PHE A 156 12.08 7.39 1.94
CA PHE A 156 11.57 7.92 0.68
C PHE A 156 12.03 7.08 -0.53
N ILE A 157 13.34 6.86 -0.66
CA ILE A 157 13.93 6.17 -1.83
C ILE A 157 13.49 4.71 -1.89
N SER A 158 13.48 4.03 -0.75
CA SER A 158 13.13 2.61 -0.70
C SER A 158 11.65 2.36 -1.04
N ASP A 159 10.73 3.06 -0.40
CA ASP A 159 9.30 2.91 -0.64
C ASP A 159 8.94 3.31 -2.08
N LEU A 160 9.48 4.43 -2.54
CA LEU A 160 9.28 4.89 -3.91
C LEU A 160 9.89 3.91 -4.90
N GLY A 161 11.08 3.38 -4.64
CA GLY A 161 11.72 2.38 -5.50
C GLY A 161 10.89 1.11 -5.65
N ILE A 162 10.38 0.56 -4.55
CA ILE A 162 9.49 -0.62 -4.54
C ILE A 162 8.22 -0.32 -5.34
N PHE A 163 7.61 0.84 -5.11
CA PHE A 163 6.39 1.24 -5.80
C PHE A 163 6.62 1.46 -7.30
N LEU A 164 7.68 2.19 -7.69
CA LEU A 164 8.05 2.43 -9.08
C LEU A 164 8.32 1.12 -9.82
N PHE A 165 8.99 0.17 -9.18
CA PHE A 165 9.20 -1.15 -9.76
C PHE A 165 7.86 -1.84 -10.09
N ALA A 166 6.91 -1.82 -9.15
CA ALA A 166 5.59 -2.40 -9.38
C ALA A 166 4.78 -1.65 -10.44
N VAL A 167 4.88 -0.32 -10.51
CA VAL A 167 4.28 0.49 -11.59
C VAL A 167 4.85 0.10 -12.95
N LEU A 168 6.18 -0.01 -13.06
CA LEU A 168 6.86 -0.42 -14.30
C LEU A 168 6.48 -1.85 -14.70
N PHE A 169 6.42 -2.77 -13.73
CA PHE A 169 5.97 -4.13 -13.96
C PHE A 169 4.52 -4.15 -14.47
N HIS A 170 3.62 -3.44 -13.80
CA HIS A 170 2.21 -3.36 -14.20
C HIS A 170 2.06 -2.72 -15.59
N ALA A 171 2.75 -1.60 -15.86
CA ALA A 171 2.73 -0.94 -17.17
C ALA A 171 3.21 -1.85 -18.31
N ARG A 172 4.19 -2.72 -18.04
CA ARG A 172 4.71 -3.68 -19.03
C ARG A 172 3.88 -4.94 -19.19
N THR A 173 3.10 -5.32 -18.18
CA THR A 173 2.41 -6.61 -18.14
C THR A 173 0.90 -6.49 -18.25
N VAL A 174 0.34 -5.29 -18.14
CA VAL A 174 -1.06 -5.05 -18.43
C VAL A 174 -1.30 -5.39 -19.89
N TYR A 175 -2.25 -6.30 -20.14
CA TYR A 175 -2.51 -6.77 -21.49
C TYR A 175 -2.95 -5.58 -22.36
N PRO A 176 -2.51 -5.50 -23.63
CA PRO A 176 -3.26 -4.74 -24.61
C PRO A 176 -4.68 -5.31 -24.61
N PRO A 177 -5.73 -4.49 -24.41
CA PRO A 177 -7.09 -5.01 -24.24
C PRO A 177 -7.60 -5.86 -25.41
N GLU A 178 -6.95 -5.78 -26.58
CA GLU A 178 -7.14 -6.68 -27.73
C GLU A 178 -6.91 -8.17 -27.41
N GLN A 179 -5.92 -8.50 -26.57
CA GLN A 179 -5.66 -9.89 -26.12
C GLN A 179 -6.44 -10.29 -24.87
N HIS A 180 -6.90 -9.32 -24.08
CA HIS A 180 -7.68 -9.61 -22.87
C HIS A 180 -9.14 -9.88 -23.21
N GLY A 181 -9.69 -9.12 -24.17
CA GLY A 181 -11.03 -9.35 -24.69
C GLY A 181 -11.17 -10.69 -25.42
N SER A 182 -10.21 -11.05 -26.27
CA SER A 182 -10.26 -12.31 -27.03
C SER A 182 -10.19 -13.56 -26.15
N ASN A 183 -9.38 -13.54 -25.07
CA ASN A 183 -9.27 -14.66 -24.14
C ASN A 183 -10.44 -14.79 -23.15
N MET A 184 -11.24 -13.72 -22.96
CA MET A 184 -12.41 -13.74 -22.08
C MET A 184 -13.75 -13.65 -22.82
N GLY A 185 -13.74 -13.66 -24.16
CA GLY A 185 -14.96 -13.55 -24.98
C GLY A 185 -15.63 -12.17 -24.89
N ILE A 186 -14.84 -11.13 -24.57
CA ILE A 186 -15.32 -9.76 -24.36
C ILE A 186 -15.01 -8.95 -25.62
N PRO A 187 -15.97 -8.14 -26.14
CA PRO A 187 -15.75 -7.30 -27.30
C PRO A 187 -14.57 -6.33 -27.07
N VAL A 188 -13.67 -6.30 -28.06
CA VAL A 188 -12.47 -5.46 -28.04
C VAL A 188 -12.89 -4.00 -28.28
N ILE A 189 -12.64 -3.11 -27.31
CA ILE A 189 -12.86 -1.67 -27.50
C ILE A 189 -11.83 -1.13 -28.52
N PRO A 190 -12.26 -0.32 -29.51
CA PRO A 190 -11.36 0.37 -30.42
C PRO A 190 -10.32 1.22 -29.67
N VAL A 191 -9.09 1.26 -30.18
CA VAL A 191 -7.95 2.01 -29.60
C VAL A 191 -8.30 3.49 -29.34
N GLU A 192 -9.24 4.04 -30.10
CA GLU A 192 -9.67 5.45 -30.10
C GLU A 192 -10.42 5.88 -28.82
N GLU A 193 -11.03 4.97 -28.04
CA GLU A 193 -11.66 5.31 -26.76
C GLU A 193 -10.71 5.23 -25.55
N ARG A 194 -9.45 4.82 -25.75
CA ARG A 194 -8.50 4.73 -24.64
C ARG A 194 -8.05 6.14 -24.24
N LYS A 195 -8.40 6.55 -23.02
CA LYS A 195 -7.73 7.69 -22.38
C LYS A 195 -6.23 7.42 -22.35
N ASP A 196 -5.42 8.44 -22.59
CA ASP A 196 -3.97 8.31 -22.65
C ASP A 196 -3.41 7.63 -21.39
N MET A 197 -2.94 6.39 -21.53
CA MET A 197 -2.35 5.60 -20.44
C MET A 197 -1.17 6.34 -19.80
N THR A 198 -0.43 7.12 -20.60
CA THR A 198 0.69 7.95 -20.14
C THR A 198 0.22 8.94 -19.09
N PHE A 199 -0.93 9.58 -19.32
CA PHE A 199 -1.52 10.51 -18.37
C PHE A 199 -1.93 9.82 -17.06
N GLY A 200 -2.58 8.65 -17.15
CA GLY A 200 -2.97 7.87 -15.97
C GLY A 200 -1.78 7.48 -15.09
N TYR A 201 -0.70 6.97 -15.69
CA TYR A 201 0.53 6.65 -14.95
C TYR A 201 1.24 7.90 -14.43
N MET A 202 1.28 8.99 -15.20
CA MET A 202 1.87 10.26 -14.73
C MET A 202 1.14 10.78 -13.49
N MET A 203 -0.19 10.77 -13.46
CA MET A 203 -0.97 11.16 -12.29
C MET A 203 -0.68 10.26 -11.08
N LEU A 204 -0.59 8.94 -11.29
CA LEU A 204 -0.21 8.01 -10.22
C LEU A 204 1.18 8.34 -9.67
N LEU A 205 2.17 8.61 -10.53
CA LEU A 205 3.53 8.92 -10.12
C LEU A 205 3.61 10.23 -9.34
N VAL A 206 2.90 11.28 -9.79
CA VAL A 206 2.82 12.55 -9.06
C VAL A 206 2.19 12.35 -7.68
N ALA A 207 1.09 11.61 -7.60
CA ALA A 207 0.44 11.29 -6.32
C ALA A 207 1.37 10.48 -5.40
N ALA A 208 2.07 9.48 -5.94
CA ALA A 208 2.98 8.62 -5.18
C ALA A 208 4.16 9.42 -4.61
N VAL A 209 4.81 10.23 -5.45
CA VAL A 209 5.93 11.09 -5.02
C VAL A 209 5.47 12.10 -3.97
N GLY A 210 4.33 12.75 -4.19
CA GLY A 210 3.77 13.72 -3.24
C GLY A 210 3.44 13.10 -1.88
N THR A 211 2.74 11.96 -1.89
CA THR A 211 2.35 11.25 -0.66
C THR A 211 3.59 10.70 0.08
N GLN A 212 4.54 10.10 -0.64
CA GLN A 212 5.75 9.59 -0.02
C GLN A 212 6.65 10.71 0.51
N ALA A 213 6.72 11.85 -0.17
CA ALA A 213 7.44 13.02 0.31
C ALA A 213 6.79 13.59 1.57
N HIS A 214 5.46 13.72 1.58
CA HIS A 214 4.70 14.13 2.76
C HIS A 214 5.02 13.22 3.94
N PHE A 215 4.90 11.91 3.75
CA PHE A 215 5.14 10.92 4.79
C PHE A 215 6.60 10.90 5.28
N SER A 216 7.57 11.01 4.36
CA SER A 216 9.00 10.89 4.71
C SER A 216 9.56 12.14 5.39
N PHE A 217 9.16 13.34 4.94
CA PHE A 217 9.79 14.59 5.34
C PHE A 217 8.93 15.46 6.26
N PHE A 218 7.61 15.22 6.34
CA PHE A 218 6.67 16.03 7.11
C PHE A 218 5.96 15.23 8.21
N GLY A 219 6.54 14.09 8.63
CA GLY A 219 6.03 13.28 9.73
C GLY A 219 5.83 14.13 11.00
N GLY A 220 4.59 14.23 11.47
CA GLY A 220 4.24 15.06 12.62
C GLY A 220 4.67 14.44 13.96
N GLU A 221 5.00 15.30 14.93
CA GLU A 221 5.33 14.89 16.31
C GLU A 221 4.17 14.13 16.97
N VAL A 222 4.43 13.00 17.64
CA VAL A 222 3.37 12.13 18.21
C VAL A 222 2.57 12.81 19.35
N GLU A 223 3.12 13.84 19.99
CA GLU A 223 2.56 14.42 21.23
C GLU A 223 1.31 15.30 21.04
N GLN A 224 1.02 15.77 19.83
CA GLN A 224 -0.16 16.58 19.53
C GLN A 224 -0.89 16.02 18.31
N ASP A 225 -2.16 15.63 18.51
CA ASP A 225 -3.14 15.29 17.48
C ASP A 225 -3.09 13.90 16.80
N ASN A 226 -3.02 12.83 17.60
CA ASN A 226 -3.25 11.45 17.08
C ASN A 226 -4.57 11.33 16.30
N ILE A 227 -5.60 12.09 16.67
CA ILE A 227 -6.90 12.08 15.99
C ILE A 227 -6.80 12.71 14.59
N VAL A 228 -6.25 13.92 14.50
CA VAL A 228 -6.14 14.64 13.22
C VAL A 228 -5.18 13.92 12.29
N LYS A 229 -4.03 13.50 12.80
CA LYS A 229 -3.00 12.78 12.04
C LYS A 229 -3.51 11.41 11.61
N GLY A 230 -4.05 10.61 12.53
CA GLY A 230 -4.63 9.31 12.19
C GLY A 230 -5.73 9.42 11.13
N GLY A 231 -6.63 10.41 11.26
CA GLY A 231 -7.66 10.68 10.25
C GLY A 231 -7.09 11.10 8.89
N LEU A 232 -6.08 11.97 8.87
CA LEU A 232 -5.39 12.40 7.65
C LEU A 232 -4.72 11.20 6.95
N PHE A 233 -4.00 10.37 7.70
CA PHE A 233 -3.35 9.17 7.19
C PHE A 233 -4.35 8.16 6.64
N MET A 234 -5.47 7.91 7.33
CA MET A 234 -6.56 7.09 6.79
C MET A 234 -7.11 7.66 5.47
N ALA A 235 -7.29 8.98 5.40
CA ALA A 235 -7.76 9.65 4.18
C ALA A 235 -6.76 9.52 3.03
N GLU A 236 -5.46 9.61 3.30
CA GLU A 236 -4.41 9.35 2.32
C GLU A 236 -4.45 7.92 1.79
N LEU A 237 -4.61 6.91 2.66
CA LEU A 237 -4.69 5.51 2.24
C LEU A 237 -5.89 5.26 1.31
N VAL A 238 -7.06 5.79 1.70
CA VAL A 238 -8.29 5.70 0.90
C VAL A 238 -8.14 6.48 -0.41
N GLY A 239 -7.60 7.69 -0.34
CA GLY A 239 -7.35 8.55 -1.50
C GLY A 239 -6.40 7.89 -2.49
N PHE A 240 -5.33 7.25 -2.02
CA PHE A 240 -4.38 6.56 -2.89
C PHE A 240 -4.98 5.29 -3.51
N ALA A 241 -5.76 4.52 -2.75
CA ALA A 241 -6.54 3.41 -3.31
C ALA A 241 -7.52 3.88 -4.40
N TYR A 242 -8.11 5.07 -4.24
CA TYR A 242 -8.94 5.71 -5.26
C TYR A 242 -8.13 6.16 -6.49
N VAL A 243 -6.93 6.71 -6.33
CA VAL A 243 -6.05 7.03 -7.48
C VAL A 243 -5.75 5.75 -8.29
N LEU A 244 -5.51 4.63 -7.62
CA LEU A 244 -5.34 3.33 -8.28
C LEU A 244 -6.65 2.84 -8.94
N HIS A 245 -7.81 3.12 -8.35
CA HIS A 245 -9.10 2.91 -9.04
C HIS A 245 -9.17 3.69 -10.35
N LEU A 246 -8.77 4.96 -10.35
CA LEU A 246 -8.75 5.78 -11.55
C LEU A 246 -7.77 5.22 -12.58
N LEU A 247 -6.59 4.77 -12.16
CA LEU A 247 -5.63 4.10 -13.06
C LEU A 247 -6.28 2.90 -13.77
N GLN A 248 -7.10 2.11 -13.06
CA GLN A 248 -7.81 0.98 -13.64
C GLN A 248 -8.67 1.37 -14.85
N TRP A 249 -9.25 2.58 -14.88
CA TRP A 249 -10.00 3.07 -16.05
C TRP A 249 -9.13 3.37 -17.27
N TYR A 250 -7.84 3.61 -17.08
CA TYR A 250 -6.88 3.78 -18.18
C TYR A 250 -6.35 2.43 -18.68
N THR A 251 -6.40 1.39 -17.84
CA THR A 251 -5.72 0.11 -18.10
C THR A 251 -6.65 -1.06 -18.35
N THR A 252 -7.93 -0.96 -17.99
CA THR A 252 -8.95 -1.98 -18.24
C THR A 252 -10.08 -1.43 -19.10
N VAL A 253 -10.58 -2.29 -19.99
CA VAL A 253 -11.79 -2.05 -20.76
C VAL A 253 -12.98 -2.20 -19.83
N ASP A 254 -13.80 -1.16 -19.70
CA ASP A 254 -14.97 -1.16 -18.83
C ASP A 254 -15.99 -2.19 -19.33
N LEU A 255 -16.02 -3.35 -18.67
CA LEU A 255 -16.89 -4.47 -19.01
C LEU A 255 -18.39 -4.18 -18.78
N ARG A 256 -18.73 -3.02 -18.22
CA ARG A 256 -20.12 -2.67 -17.85
C ARG A 256 -20.95 -2.07 -18.99
N LYS A 257 -20.34 -1.61 -20.08
CA LYS A 257 -21.09 -0.98 -21.18
C LYS A 257 -21.99 -1.89 -22.05
N PRO A 258 -21.77 -3.21 -22.22
CA PRO A 258 -22.57 -3.97 -23.19
C PRO A 258 -24.06 -4.02 -22.85
N GLU A 259 -24.42 -4.10 -21.56
CA GLU A 259 -25.83 -4.23 -21.14
C GLU A 259 -26.64 -2.92 -21.27
N GLU A 260 -26.00 -1.75 -21.27
CA GLU A 260 -26.70 -0.47 -21.44
C GLU A 260 -26.99 -0.15 -22.91
N GLU A 261 -26.15 -0.60 -23.84
CA GLU A 261 -26.41 -0.46 -25.27
C GLU A 261 -27.47 -1.44 -25.76
N GLU A 262 -27.51 -2.66 -25.23
CA GLU A 262 -28.54 -3.66 -25.57
C GLU A 262 -29.94 -3.26 -25.06
N LYS A 263 -30.02 -2.46 -24.00
CA LYS A 263 -31.28 -1.85 -23.53
C LYS A 263 -31.69 -0.56 -24.26
N LYS A 264 -30.78 0.08 -24.99
CA LYS A 264 -31.12 1.25 -25.83
C LYS A 264 -31.59 0.85 -27.23
N ASN A 265 -31.28 -0.36 -27.66
CA ASN A 265 -31.62 -0.88 -28.99
C ASN A 265 -32.86 -1.80 -29.01
N ASN A 266 -33.51 -2.01 -27.85
CA ASN A 266 -34.78 -2.72 -27.70
C ASN A 266 -35.85 -1.78 -27.12
#